data_AF-A0A6V7M4A9-F1
#
_entry.id   AF-A0A6V7M4A9-F1
#
_cell.length_a   1.000
_cell.length_b   1.000
_cell.length_c   1.000
_cell.angle_alpha   90.00
_cell.angle_beta   90.00
_cell.angle_gamma   90.00
#
_symmetry.space_group_name_H-M   'P 1'
#
loop_
_entity.id
_entity.type
_entity.pdbx_description
1 polymer ?
#
loop_
_entity_poly.entity_id
_entity_poly.type
_entity_poly.pdbx_seq_one_letter_code
_entity_poly.pdbx_strand_id
1 'polypeptide(L)'
;FIFVIILCIEISFPANEKYIGINILMIVNGVSNKLNLFSWLVSGAIFSTFYIGPIVIIMRHFQPAGVVPFLIYGNPFIVWLVLFIHCWHVLAFGYHLSSYFWKPSHGIFATFMFITIMNNIARFATGATFRHFLLYVGVICPNILLKRMFDEITVYEGKLIGTGFGNMFRTGTMNAPPEGSIGVMLIFSIIGIVFNFFMAVYIYAVRPGKYGVSQNPFFCFQNRARVQDDENKIDFEKTKPNKREFEDVAEGSLEPGIRIRGLKKMYATSWLRKSYVYALKGVSMDFYKSQITALLGHNGAGKTTMMSILS
;
A
#
# COMPACT_ATOMS: atom_id res chain seq x y z
N PHE A 1 -4.15 -22.84 -2.62
CA PHE A 1 -2.97 -22.71 -3.50
C PHE A 1 -3.28 -21.87 -4.74
N ILE A 2 -4.36 -22.15 -5.48
CA ILE A 2 -4.80 -21.36 -6.66
C ILE A 2 -4.97 -19.86 -6.34
N PHE A 3 -5.65 -19.52 -5.23
CA PHE A 3 -5.78 -18.12 -4.78
C PHE A 3 -4.44 -17.42 -4.51
N VAL A 4 -3.41 -18.16 -4.12
CA VAL A 4 -2.09 -17.59 -3.81
C VAL A 4 -1.32 -17.22 -5.08
N ILE A 5 -1.49 -17.99 -6.16
CA ILE A 5 -0.84 -17.71 -7.44
C ILE A 5 -1.42 -16.45 -8.07
N ILE A 6 -2.75 -16.33 -8.11
CA ILE A 6 -3.46 -15.17 -8.66
C ILE A 6 -3.11 -13.92 -7.83
N LEU A 7 -3.04 -14.06 -6.50
CA LEU A 7 -2.60 -12.99 -5.62
C LEU A 7 -1.17 -12.50 -5.92
N CYS A 8 -0.22 -13.41 -6.11
CA CYS A 8 1.16 -13.05 -6.42
C CYS A 8 1.28 -12.24 -7.72
N ILE A 9 0.40 -12.51 -8.70
CA ILE A 9 0.31 -11.75 -9.94
C ILE A 9 -0.24 -10.34 -9.67
N GLU A 10 -1.35 -10.21 -8.95
CA GLU A 10 -1.98 -8.92 -8.66
C GLU A 10 -1.09 -7.98 -7.81
N ILE A 11 -0.30 -8.55 -6.89
CA ILE A 11 0.68 -7.79 -6.09
C ILE A 11 1.84 -7.29 -6.96
N SER A 12 2.14 -7.99 -8.05
CA SER A 12 3.28 -7.66 -8.91
C SER A 12 3.09 -6.34 -9.65
N PHE A 13 1.86 -5.93 -9.99
CA PHE A 13 1.59 -4.70 -10.72
C PHE A 13 2.06 -3.44 -9.99
N PRO A 14 1.57 -3.10 -8.79
CA PRO A 14 2.01 -1.90 -8.08
C PRO A 14 3.49 -1.98 -7.66
N ALA A 15 4.00 -3.18 -7.38
CA ALA A 15 5.40 -3.38 -7.04
C ALA A 15 6.33 -3.10 -8.25
N ASN A 16 5.93 -3.53 -9.44
CA ASN A 16 6.65 -3.27 -10.68
C ASN A 16 6.57 -1.78 -11.06
N GLU A 17 5.40 -1.17 -10.86
CA GLU A 17 5.19 0.26 -11.09
C GLU A 17 6.10 1.13 -10.22
N LYS A 18 6.24 0.76 -8.94
CA LYS A 18 7.20 1.37 -8.00
C LYS A 18 8.66 1.17 -8.46
N TYR A 19 8.99 0.00 -8.98
CA TYR A 19 10.35 -0.35 -9.39
C TYR A 19 10.80 0.42 -10.64
N ILE A 20 9.91 0.55 -11.63
CA ILE A 20 10.16 1.28 -12.89
C ILE A 20 10.16 2.80 -12.64
N GLY A 21 9.38 3.27 -11.65
CA GLY A 21 9.23 4.70 -11.34
C GLY A 21 8.05 5.37 -12.04
N ILE A 22 7.16 4.58 -12.65
CA ILE A 22 5.91 5.07 -13.26
C ILE A 22 5.03 5.77 -12.21
N ASN A 23 5.06 5.29 -10.97
CA ASN A 23 4.35 5.93 -9.87
C ASN A 23 4.76 7.40 -9.67
N ILE A 24 6.02 7.77 -9.93
CA ILE A 24 6.51 9.14 -9.79
C ILE A 24 6.17 9.97 -11.00
N LEU A 25 6.21 9.38 -12.20
CA LEU A 25 5.68 10.03 -13.39
C LEU A 25 4.22 10.43 -13.19
N MET A 26 3.42 9.55 -12.59
CA MET A 26 2.03 9.86 -12.25
C MET A 26 1.88 10.93 -11.17
N ILE A 27 2.76 10.95 -10.18
CA ILE A 27 2.79 12.03 -9.18
C ILE A 27 3.08 13.38 -9.83
N VAL A 28 4.02 13.44 -10.76
CA VAL A 28 4.34 14.66 -11.54
C VAL A 28 3.14 15.09 -12.41
N ASN A 29 2.35 14.13 -12.90
CA ASN A 29 1.10 14.40 -13.63
C ASN A 29 -0.09 14.73 -12.71
N GLY A 30 0.12 14.87 -11.39
CA GLY A 30 -0.92 15.27 -10.42
C GLY A 30 -1.71 14.13 -9.79
N VAL A 31 -1.38 12.87 -10.05
CA VAL A 31 -2.06 11.71 -9.45
C VAL A 31 -1.42 11.36 -8.10
N SER A 32 -2.21 11.39 -7.03
CA SER A 32 -1.72 10.99 -5.71
C SER A 32 -1.39 9.49 -5.66
N ASN A 33 -0.24 9.13 -5.09
CA ASN A 33 0.17 7.73 -4.91
C ASN A 33 -0.87 6.90 -4.13
N LYS A 34 -1.61 7.52 -3.21
CA LYS A 34 -2.67 6.85 -2.44
C LYS A 34 -3.83 6.40 -3.33
N LEU A 35 -4.21 7.27 -4.28
CA LEU A 35 -5.28 6.99 -5.24
C LEU A 35 -4.85 5.90 -6.22
N ASN A 36 -3.58 5.92 -6.63
CA ASN A 36 -3.05 4.86 -7.48
C ASN A 36 -3.09 3.48 -6.80
N LEU A 37 -2.59 3.36 -5.56
CA LEU A 37 -2.69 2.11 -4.81
C LEU A 37 -4.14 1.68 -4.58
N PHE A 38 -5.04 2.63 -4.34
CA PHE A 38 -6.46 2.33 -4.17
C PHE A 38 -7.09 1.83 -5.48
N SER A 39 -6.72 2.41 -6.62
CA SER A 39 -7.16 1.95 -7.95
C SER A 39 -6.78 0.50 -8.21
N TRP A 40 -5.53 0.12 -7.89
CA TRP A 40 -5.08 -1.27 -7.99
C TRP A 40 -5.86 -2.21 -7.05
N LEU A 41 -6.13 -1.78 -5.81
CA LEU A 41 -6.93 -2.57 -4.87
C LEU A 41 -8.34 -2.84 -5.38
N VAL A 42 -9.02 -1.79 -5.87
CA VAL A 42 -10.39 -1.88 -6.41
C VAL A 42 -10.41 -2.73 -7.69
N SER A 43 -9.44 -2.55 -8.57
CA SER A 43 -9.35 -3.33 -9.82
C SER A 43 -9.16 -4.81 -9.52
N GLY A 44 -8.21 -5.17 -8.65
CA GLY A 44 -7.97 -6.55 -8.24
C GLY A 44 -9.18 -7.19 -7.54
N ALA A 45 -9.92 -6.39 -6.75
CA ALA A 45 -11.19 -6.82 -6.17
C ALA A 45 -12.28 -7.11 -7.21
N ILE A 46 -12.44 -6.26 -8.22
CA ILE A 46 -13.41 -6.50 -9.30
C ILE A 46 -13.03 -7.76 -10.07
N PHE A 47 -11.75 -7.92 -10.45
CA PHE A 47 -11.24 -9.12 -11.09
C PHE A 47 -11.45 -10.37 -10.23
N SER A 48 -11.43 -10.23 -8.91
CA SER A 48 -11.69 -11.35 -8.00
C SER A 48 -13.05 -11.99 -8.12
N THR A 49 -14.06 -11.21 -8.48
CA THR A 49 -15.43 -11.70 -8.65
C THR A 49 -15.52 -12.76 -9.74
N PHE A 50 -14.74 -12.60 -10.82
CA PHE A 50 -14.77 -13.51 -11.97
C PHE A 50 -14.25 -14.91 -11.64
N TYR A 51 -13.29 -15.05 -10.72
CA TYR A 51 -12.82 -16.36 -10.30
C TYR A 51 -13.57 -16.92 -9.07
N ILE A 52 -14.05 -16.07 -8.16
CA ILE A 52 -14.80 -16.53 -6.98
C ILE A 52 -16.18 -17.08 -7.36
N GLY A 53 -16.87 -16.43 -8.31
CA GLY A 53 -18.22 -16.85 -8.75
C GLY A 53 -18.28 -18.32 -9.18
N PRO A 54 -17.46 -18.75 -10.16
CA PRO A 54 -17.40 -20.15 -10.58
C PRO A 54 -17.01 -21.10 -9.44
N ILE A 55 -16.09 -20.71 -8.56
CA ILE A 55 -15.67 -21.55 -7.41
C ILE A 55 -16.87 -21.84 -6.50
N VAL A 56 -17.69 -20.84 -6.18
CA VAL A 56 -18.87 -21.02 -5.32
C VAL A 56 -19.94 -21.86 -6.00
N ILE A 57 -20.14 -21.67 -7.31
CA ILE A 57 -21.06 -22.49 -8.11
C ILE A 57 -20.62 -23.96 -8.10
N ILE A 58 -19.32 -24.22 -8.28
CA ILE A 58 -18.76 -25.57 -8.19
C ILE A 58 -18.96 -26.13 -6.79
N MET A 59 -18.68 -25.39 -5.72
CA MET A 59 -18.88 -25.87 -4.34
C MET A 59 -20.34 -26.24 -4.02
N ARG A 60 -21.31 -25.61 -4.70
CA ARG A 60 -22.74 -25.88 -4.54
C ARG A 60 -23.25 -27.02 -5.43
N HIS A 61 -22.86 -27.03 -6.71
CA HIS A 61 -23.48 -27.87 -7.73
C HIS A 61 -22.62 -29.06 -8.17
N PHE A 62 -21.33 -29.09 -7.82
CA PHE A 62 -20.46 -30.18 -8.23
C PHE A 62 -20.73 -31.43 -7.40
N GLN A 63 -21.38 -32.40 -8.05
CA GLN A 63 -21.72 -33.72 -7.49
C GLN A 63 -21.16 -34.82 -8.39
N PRO A 64 -19.90 -35.25 -8.21
CA PRO A 64 -19.45 -36.50 -8.79
C PRO A 64 -20.16 -37.68 -8.11
N ALA A 65 -20.35 -38.77 -8.85
CA ALA A 65 -21.09 -39.94 -8.36
C ALA A 65 -20.56 -40.42 -7.00
N GLY A 66 -21.42 -40.40 -5.97
CA GLY A 66 -21.11 -40.86 -4.61
C GLY A 66 -20.55 -39.79 -3.66
N VAL A 67 -20.40 -38.53 -4.08
CA VAL A 67 -19.90 -37.44 -3.22
C VAL A 67 -20.99 -36.37 -3.06
N VAL A 68 -21.30 -36.03 -1.82
CA VAL A 68 -22.22 -34.91 -1.51
C VAL A 68 -21.52 -33.56 -1.77
N PRO A 69 -22.25 -32.53 -2.25
CA PRO A 69 -21.68 -31.19 -2.40
C PRO A 69 -21.08 -30.68 -1.11
N PHE A 70 -20.08 -29.81 -1.20
CA PHE A 70 -19.54 -29.14 -0.03
C PHE A 70 -20.57 -28.24 0.66
N LEU A 71 -21.43 -27.56 -0.12
CA LEU A 71 -22.42 -26.61 0.39
C LEU A 71 -23.85 -27.04 0.05
N ILE A 72 -24.50 -27.80 0.94
CA ILE A 72 -25.85 -28.35 0.71
C ILE A 72 -26.92 -27.50 1.37
N TYR A 73 -26.67 -27.10 2.62
CA TYR A 73 -27.66 -26.40 3.44
C TYR A 73 -27.40 -24.90 3.51
N GLY A 74 -26.14 -24.48 3.43
CA GLY A 74 -25.72 -23.09 3.54
C GLY A 74 -26.05 -22.24 2.32
N ASN A 75 -26.19 -20.94 2.57
CA ASN A 75 -26.44 -19.97 1.53
C ASN A 75 -25.14 -19.71 0.72
N PRO A 76 -25.13 -19.99 -0.60
CA PRO A 76 -23.93 -19.79 -1.43
C PRO A 76 -23.48 -18.34 -1.50
N PHE A 77 -24.39 -17.37 -1.37
CA PHE A 77 -24.05 -15.95 -1.35
C PHE A 77 -23.17 -15.57 -0.15
N ILE A 78 -23.39 -16.20 1.02
CA ILE A 78 -22.57 -15.93 2.22
C ILE A 78 -21.15 -16.44 2.00
N VAL A 79 -20.98 -17.61 1.39
CA VAL A 79 -19.67 -18.17 1.06
C VAL A 79 -18.95 -17.32 0.01
N TRP A 80 -19.69 -16.84 -1.00
CA TRP A 80 -19.17 -15.87 -1.97
C TRP A 80 -18.69 -14.59 -1.28
N LEU A 81 -19.48 -14.03 -0.36
CA LEU A 81 -19.14 -12.82 0.39
C LEU A 81 -17.90 -13.02 1.28
N VAL A 82 -17.78 -14.18 1.94
CA VAL A 82 -16.59 -14.56 2.72
C VAL A 82 -15.34 -14.60 1.85
N LEU A 83 -15.41 -15.25 0.68
CA LEU A 83 -14.29 -15.33 -0.25
C LEU A 83 -13.94 -13.96 -0.86
N PHE A 84 -14.95 -13.15 -1.17
CA PHE A 84 -14.76 -11.81 -1.73
C PHE A 84 -14.05 -10.88 -0.75
N ILE A 85 -14.55 -10.77 0.48
CA ILE A 85 -13.91 -9.98 1.54
C ILE A 85 -12.51 -10.51 1.83
N HIS A 86 -12.32 -11.84 1.82
CA HIS A 86 -10.99 -12.41 1.98
C HIS A 86 -10.04 -11.95 0.86
N CYS A 87 -10.45 -11.95 -0.41
CA CYS A 87 -9.59 -11.47 -1.50
C CYS A 87 -9.16 -10.01 -1.31
N TRP A 88 -10.07 -9.12 -0.90
CA TRP A 88 -9.69 -7.74 -0.53
C TRP A 88 -8.63 -7.72 0.58
N HIS A 89 -8.80 -8.56 1.60
CA HIS A 89 -7.88 -8.62 2.75
C HIS A 89 -6.50 -9.14 2.35
N VAL A 90 -6.42 -10.19 1.52
CA VAL A 90 -5.12 -10.70 1.04
C VAL A 90 -4.45 -9.71 0.09
N LEU A 91 -5.19 -9.00 -0.78
CA LEU A 91 -4.60 -7.96 -1.65
C LEU A 91 -3.99 -6.83 -0.81
N ALA A 92 -4.73 -6.31 0.17
CA ALA A 92 -4.23 -5.28 1.08
C ALA A 92 -3.00 -5.75 1.87
N PHE A 93 -3.02 -6.99 2.38
CA PHE A 93 -1.88 -7.61 3.05
C PHE A 93 -0.66 -7.77 2.12
N GLY A 94 -0.89 -8.15 0.87
CA GLY A 94 0.14 -8.26 -0.16
C GLY A 94 0.82 -6.91 -0.46
N TYR A 95 0.04 -5.85 -0.60
CA TYR A 95 0.58 -4.49 -0.79
C TYR A 95 1.37 -4.02 0.43
N HIS A 96 0.90 -4.33 1.63
CA HIS A 96 1.61 -4.04 2.87
C HIS A 96 2.98 -4.72 2.87
N LEU A 97 3.05 -6.03 2.67
CA LEU A 97 4.32 -6.75 2.72
C LEU A 97 5.25 -6.40 1.55
N SER A 98 4.69 -6.21 0.35
CA SER A 98 5.45 -5.79 -0.84
C SER A 98 6.06 -4.40 -0.68
N SER A 99 5.41 -3.48 0.04
CA SER A 99 5.89 -2.10 0.23
C SER A 99 7.27 -2.01 0.88
N TYR A 100 7.66 -3.00 1.68
CA TYR A 100 8.97 -3.09 2.32
C TYR A 100 10.11 -3.40 1.35
N PHE A 101 9.80 -4.03 0.22
CA PHE A 101 10.80 -4.50 -0.73
C PHE A 101 10.95 -3.52 -1.90
N TRP A 102 12.18 -3.43 -2.39
CA TRP A 102 12.50 -2.62 -3.55
C TRP A 102 12.23 -3.32 -4.88
N LYS A 103 12.69 -4.58 -4.97
CA LYS A 103 12.51 -5.41 -6.16
C LYS A 103 11.19 -6.17 -6.03
N PRO A 104 10.34 -6.18 -7.06
CA PRO A 104 9.04 -6.85 -7.01
C PRO A 104 9.17 -8.36 -6.76
N SER A 105 10.18 -9.00 -7.36
CA SER A 105 10.46 -10.44 -7.16
C SER A 105 10.69 -10.81 -5.70
N HIS A 106 11.44 -10.00 -4.94
CA HIS A 106 11.66 -10.24 -3.51
C HIS A 106 10.39 -10.02 -2.69
N GLY A 107 9.56 -9.04 -3.05
CA GLY A 107 8.28 -8.79 -2.37
C GLY A 107 7.30 -9.95 -2.55
N ILE A 108 7.22 -10.50 -3.76
CA ILE A 108 6.38 -11.67 -4.06
C ILE A 108 6.88 -12.89 -3.29
N PHE A 109 8.19 -13.18 -3.34
CA PHE A 109 8.78 -14.32 -2.64
C PHE A 109 8.57 -14.22 -1.12
N ALA A 110 8.82 -13.05 -0.53
CA ALA A 110 8.60 -12.81 0.89
C ALA A 110 7.13 -12.98 1.29
N THR A 111 6.20 -12.52 0.45
CA THR A 111 4.76 -12.67 0.69
C THR A 111 4.34 -14.14 0.66
N PHE A 112 4.81 -14.89 -0.35
CA PHE A 112 4.56 -16.31 -0.45
C PHE A 112 5.14 -17.10 0.75
N MET A 113 6.39 -16.81 1.13
CA MET A 113 7.06 -17.42 2.27
C MET A 113 6.30 -17.14 3.57
N PHE A 114 5.93 -15.88 3.81
CA PHE A 114 5.20 -15.48 5.01
C PHE A 114 3.83 -16.16 5.12
N ILE A 115 3.07 -16.21 4.03
CA ILE A 115 1.78 -16.91 3.98
C ILE A 115 1.95 -18.40 4.32
N THR A 116 2.98 -19.03 3.75
CA THR A 116 3.25 -20.46 3.96
C THR A 116 3.63 -20.73 5.41
N ILE A 117 4.53 -19.93 6.00
CA ILE A 117 4.94 -20.08 7.40
C ILE A 117 3.75 -19.88 8.34
N MET A 118 2.97 -18.82 8.14
CA MET A 118 1.80 -18.53 8.98
C MET A 118 0.74 -19.63 8.91
N ASN A 119 0.52 -20.22 7.74
CA ASN A 119 -0.40 -21.36 7.59
C ASN A 119 0.09 -22.58 8.36
N ASN A 120 1.41 -22.87 8.33
CA ASN A 120 1.99 -23.96 9.12
C ASN A 120 1.82 -23.72 10.62
N ILE A 121 2.09 -22.50 11.12
CA ILE A 121 1.89 -22.15 12.53
C ILE A 121 0.44 -22.36 12.95
N ALA A 122 -0.52 -21.91 12.13
CA ALA A 122 -1.94 -22.08 12.40
C ALA A 122 -2.39 -23.55 12.38
N ARG A 123 -1.66 -24.46 11.72
CA ARG A 123 -1.95 -25.91 11.75
C ARG A 123 -1.46 -26.57 13.03
N PHE A 124 -0.29 -26.19 13.54
CA PHE A 124 0.26 -26.71 14.79
C PHE A 124 -0.43 -26.15 16.05
N ALA A 125 -1.29 -25.15 15.87
CA ALA A 125 -2.03 -24.47 16.91
C ALA A 125 -3.21 -25.29 17.48
N THR A 126 -2.94 -26.27 18.35
CA THR A 126 -4.00 -27.14 18.91
C THR A 126 -4.66 -26.59 20.18
N GLY A 127 -3.95 -25.78 20.97
CA GLY A 127 -4.46 -25.20 22.23
C GLY A 127 -5.64 -24.23 22.03
N ALA A 128 -6.64 -24.27 22.92
CA ALA A 128 -7.81 -23.39 22.86
C ALA A 128 -7.41 -21.90 22.99
N THR A 129 -6.59 -21.56 23.99
CA THR A 129 -6.08 -20.20 24.21
C THR A 129 -5.31 -19.67 22.99
N PHE A 130 -4.49 -20.53 22.38
CA PHE A 130 -3.72 -20.16 21.20
C PHE A 130 -4.61 -19.96 19.97
N ARG A 131 -5.68 -20.74 19.81
CA ARG A 131 -6.71 -20.51 18.77
C ARG A 131 -7.41 -19.16 18.92
N HIS A 132 -7.70 -18.71 20.14
CA HIS A 132 -8.27 -17.38 20.37
C HIS A 132 -7.28 -16.27 19.99
N PHE A 133 -6.04 -16.38 20.44
CA PHE A 133 -4.99 -15.43 20.07
C PHE A 133 -4.80 -15.33 18.53
N LEU A 134 -4.86 -16.47 17.83
CA LEU A 134 -4.73 -16.51 16.38
C LEU A 134 -5.86 -15.78 15.63
N LEU A 135 -7.05 -15.62 16.22
CA LEU A 135 -8.12 -14.81 15.61
C LEU A 135 -7.69 -13.34 15.51
N TYR A 136 -7.10 -12.80 16.57
CA TYR A 136 -6.61 -11.42 16.59
C TYR A 136 -5.41 -11.23 15.65
N VAL A 137 -4.47 -12.18 15.62
CA VAL A 137 -3.38 -12.20 14.63
C VAL A 137 -3.92 -12.27 13.20
N GLY A 138 -5.09 -12.89 13.02
CA GLY A 138 -5.80 -12.99 11.76
C GLY A 138 -6.17 -11.64 11.12
N VAL A 139 -6.29 -10.56 11.90
CA VAL A 139 -6.51 -9.20 11.38
C VAL A 139 -5.34 -8.76 10.49
N ILE A 140 -4.11 -9.15 10.85
CA ILE A 140 -2.92 -8.91 10.03
C ILE A 140 -2.80 -10.02 8.98
N CYS A 141 -3.03 -11.27 9.37
CA CYS A 141 -2.81 -12.46 8.56
C CYS A 141 -4.13 -13.07 8.02
N PRO A 142 -4.58 -12.69 6.81
CA PRO A 142 -5.91 -13.04 6.29
C PRO A 142 -6.17 -14.55 6.13
N ASN A 143 -5.12 -15.34 5.86
CA ASN A 143 -5.26 -16.80 5.66
C ASN A 143 -5.70 -17.54 6.93
N ILE A 144 -5.38 -17.01 8.11
CA ILE A 144 -5.77 -17.61 9.40
C ILE A 144 -7.28 -17.48 9.59
N LEU A 145 -7.83 -16.29 9.31
CA LEU A 145 -9.27 -16.04 9.37
C LEU A 145 -10.02 -16.89 8.34
N LEU A 146 -9.51 -16.99 7.11
CA LEU A 146 -10.16 -17.81 6.08
C LEU A 146 -10.27 -19.28 6.50
N LYS A 147 -9.17 -19.85 6.99
CA LYS A 147 -9.17 -21.24 7.46
C LYS A 147 -10.23 -21.43 8.54
N ARG A 148 -10.28 -20.54 9.52
CA ARG A 148 -11.24 -20.61 10.62
C ARG A 148 -12.69 -20.44 10.16
N MET A 149 -12.95 -19.55 9.20
CA MET A 149 -14.28 -19.36 8.60
C MET A 149 -14.75 -20.64 7.88
N PHE A 150 -13.88 -21.31 7.12
CA PHE A 150 -14.21 -22.59 6.50
C PHE A 150 -14.42 -23.72 7.51
N ASP A 151 -13.65 -23.74 8.59
CA ASP A 151 -13.86 -24.69 9.69
C ASP A 151 -15.28 -24.52 10.29
N GLU A 152 -15.75 -23.28 10.52
CA GLU A 152 -17.14 -23.02 10.99
C GLU A 152 -18.21 -23.36 9.94
N ILE A 153 -17.99 -23.02 8.67
CA ILE A 153 -18.92 -23.39 7.58
C ILE A 153 -19.11 -24.92 7.55
N THR A 154 -18.01 -25.66 7.67
CA THR A 154 -18.02 -27.13 7.70
C THR A 154 -18.78 -27.66 8.93
N VAL A 155 -18.66 -27.01 10.09
CA VAL A 155 -19.44 -27.38 11.29
C VAL A 155 -20.94 -27.14 11.07
N TYR A 156 -21.34 -26.04 10.43
CA TYR A 156 -22.74 -25.76 10.13
C TYR A 156 -23.35 -26.71 9.10
N GLU A 157 -22.58 -27.09 8.07
CA GLU A 157 -22.98 -28.11 7.10
C GLU A 157 -23.07 -29.49 7.76
N GLY A 158 -22.12 -29.85 8.62
CA GLY A 158 -22.14 -31.10 9.39
C GLY A 158 -23.32 -31.21 10.36
N LYS A 159 -23.89 -30.07 10.79
CA LYS A 159 -25.11 -30.00 11.61
C LYS A 159 -26.40 -29.99 10.80
N LEU A 160 -26.34 -30.02 9.46
CA LEU A 160 -27.48 -29.96 8.56
C LEU A 160 -28.33 -28.68 8.65
N ILE A 161 -27.80 -27.62 9.28
CA ILE A 161 -28.47 -26.31 9.42
C ILE A 161 -28.01 -25.37 8.30
N GLY A 162 -26.74 -25.48 7.91
CA GLY A 162 -26.12 -24.56 6.95
C GLY A 162 -25.88 -23.16 7.53
N THR A 163 -25.10 -22.37 6.80
CA THR A 163 -24.83 -20.97 7.14
C THR A 163 -25.89 -20.05 6.53
N GLY A 164 -26.56 -19.28 7.38
CA GLY A 164 -27.56 -18.28 6.99
C GLY A 164 -27.38 -16.98 7.77
N PHE A 165 -27.97 -15.89 7.28
CA PHE A 165 -27.81 -14.56 7.89
C PHE A 165 -28.22 -14.51 9.38
N GLY A 166 -29.28 -15.24 9.76
CA GLY A 166 -29.73 -15.31 11.16
C GLY A 166 -28.76 -16.04 12.10
N ASN A 167 -27.91 -16.92 11.57
CA ASN A 167 -26.97 -17.73 12.35
C ASN A 167 -25.51 -17.25 12.22
N MET A 168 -25.24 -16.26 11.38
CA MET A 168 -23.87 -15.83 11.03
C MET A 168 -23.06 -15.29 12.23
N PHE A 169 -23.73 -14.69 13.22
CA PHE A 169 -23.12 -14.17 14.45
C PHE A 169 -23.18 -15.15 15.62
N ARG A 170 -23.57 -16.39 15.36
CA ARG A 170 -23.54 -17.48 16.34
C ARG A 170 -22.40 -18.42 15.96
N THR A 171 -21.87 -19.14 16.95
CA THR A 171 -20.84 -20.16 16.70
C THR A 171 -21.50 -21.50 16.44
N GLY A 172 -20.99 -22.24 15.45
CA GLY A 172 -21.40 -23.61 15.19
C GLY A 172 -20.89 -24.55 16.28
N THR A 173 -19.75 -24.25 16.90
CA THR A 173 -19.15 -25.09 17.96
C THR A 173 -19.82 -24.85 19.32
N MET A 174 -20.18 -25.93 20.03
CA MET A 174 -20.71 -25.84 21.41
C MET A 174 -19.61 -25.31 22.33
N ASN A 175 -19.92 -24.30 23.16
CA ASN A 175 -19.01 -23.66 24.13
C ASN A 175 -17.83 -22.85 23.51
N ALA A 176 -17.91 -22.47 22.23
CA ALA A 176 -16.94 -21.53 21.66
C ALA A 176 -17.33 -20.07 21.96
N PRO A 177 -16.36 -19.15 22.17
CA PRO A 177 -16.66 -17.75 22.37
C PRO A 177 -17.26 -17.12 21.10
N PRO A 178 -18.12 -16.08 21.23
CA PRO A 178 -18.81 -15.43 20.11
C PRO A 178 -17.87 -14.88 19.03
N GLU A 179 -16.63 -14.57 19.41
CA GLU A 179 -15.54 -14.09 18.54
C GLU A 179 -15.20 -15.06 17.40
N GLY A 180 -15.48 -16.35 17.58
CA GLY A 180 -15.27 -17.38 16.57
C GLY A 180 -16.42 -17.52 15.55
N SER A 181 -17.41 -16.62 15.55
CA SER A 181 -18.51 -16.64 14.58
C SER A 181 -18.08 -16.06 13.24
N ILE A 182 -18.74 -16.49 12.15
CA ILE A 182 -18.41 -16.06 10.78
C ILE A 182 -18.57 -14.55 10.64
N GLY A 183 -19.64 -13.99 11.21
CA GLY A 183 -19.92 -12.55 11.16
C GLY A 183 -18.86 -11.70 11.86
N VAL A 184 -18.37 -12.13 13.02
CA VAL A 184 -17.30 -11.41 13.73
C VAL A 184 -15.97 -11.53 12.97
N MET A 185 -15.65 -12.70 12.42
CA MET A 185 -14.45 -12.89 11.60
C MET A 185 -14.48 -12.02 10.33
N LEU A 186 -15.64 -11.82 9.71
CA LEU A 186 -15.79 -10.89 8.58
C LEU A 186 -15.49 -9.44 8.99
N ILE A 187 -15.96 -9.01 10.16
CA ILE A 187 -15.65 -7.67 10.69
C ILE A 187 -14.14 -7.53 10.94
N PHE A 188 -13.49 -8.55 11.52
CA PHE A 188 -12.03 -8.57 11.69
C PHE A 188 -11.27 -8.51 10.35
N SER A 189 -11.77 -9.16 9.30
CA SER A 189 -11.21 -9.02 7.95
C SER A 189 -11.37 -7.60 7.39
N ILE A 190 -12.51 -6.94 7.60
CA ILE A 190 -12.72 -5.55 7.17
C ILE A 190 -11.74 -4.60 7.90
N ILE A 191 -11.61 -4.74 9.22
CA ILE A 191 -10.61 -3.99 10.01
C ILE A 191 -9.20 -4.28 9.49
N GLY A 192 -8.91 -5.54 9.17
CA GLY A 192 -7.64 -5.97 8.61
C GLY A 192 -7.33 -5.37 7.24
N ILE A 193 -8.33 -5.22 6.36
CA ILE A 193 -8.19 -4.54 5.06
C ILE A 193 -7.76 -3.09 5.28
N VAL A 194 -8.49 -2.35 6.12
CA VAL A 194 -8.21 -0.93 6.41
C VAL A 194 -6.82 -0.78 7.00
N PHE A 195 -6.47 -1.60 7.99
CA PHE A 195 -5.17 -1.56 8.65
C PHE A 195 -4.01 -1.86 7.69
N ASN A 196 -4.07 -2.97 6.95
CA ASN A 196 -3.00 -3.34 6.03
C ASN A 196 -2.85 -2.34 4.88
N PHE A 197 -3.96 -1.83 4.35
CA PHE A 197 -3.92 -0.82 3.30
C PHE A 197 -3.33 0.50 3.80
N PHE A 198 -3.72 0.95 5.00
CA PHE A 198 -3.13 2.13 5.62
C PHE A 198 -1.62 1.96 5.83
N MET A 199 -1.18 0.81 6.35
CA MET A 199 0.23 0.50 6.52
C MET A 199 0.98 0.46 5.19
N ALA A 200 0.38 -0.11 4.13
CA ALA A 200 0.96 -0.08 2.79
C ALA A 200 1.19 1.36 2.32
N VAL A 201 0.18 2.22 2.41
CA VAL A 201 0.28 3.64 2.03
C VAL A 201 1.35 4.37 2.85
N TYR A 202 1.40 4.11 4.16
CA TYR A 202 2.38 4.71 5.06
C TYR A 202 3.81 4.31 4.69
N ILE A 203 4.07 3.02 4.50
CA ILE A 203 5.41 2.53 4.13
C ILE A 203 5.81 3.02 2.74
N TYR A 204 4.87 3.11 1.80
CA TYR A 204 5.12 3.72 0.50
C TYR A 204 5.56 5.17 0.59
N ALA A 205 5.02 5.95 1.54
CA ALA A 205 5.43 7.34 1.75
C ALA A 205 6.83 7.44 2.42
N VAL A 206 7.12 6.56 3.37
CA VAL A 206 8.41 6.54 4.10
C VAL A 206 9.54 5.94 3.25
N ARG A 207 9.23 4.94 2.40
CA ARG A 207 10.19 4.22 1.55
C ARG A 207 9.70 4.15 0.08
N PRO A 208 9.69 5.29 -0.64
CA PRO A 208 9.06 5.40 -1.95
C PRO A 208 9.81 4.73 -3.10
N GLY A 209 11.08 4.34 -2.93
CA GLY A 209 11.84 3.65 -3.98
C GLY A 209 13.02 4.46 -4.53
N LYS A 210 13.53 4.10 -5.72
CA LYS A 210 14.75 4.67 -6.34
C LYS A 210 14.61 6.12 -6.72
N TYR A 211 13.41 6.41 -7.18
CA TYR A 211 13.09 7.64 -7.86
C TYR A 211 12.27 8.57 -6.95
N GLY A 212 11.85 8.09 -5.76
CA GLY A 212 10.95 8.81 -4.88
C GLY A 212 11.67 9.49 -3.72
N VAL A 213 11.13 10.62 -3.25
CA VAL A 213 11.67 11.37 -2.11
C VAL A 213 11.04 10.83 -0.82
N SER A 214 11.84 10.21 0.06
CA SER A 214 11.34 9.63 1.31
C SER A 214 10.80 10.71 2.25
N GLN A 215 9.57 10.54 2.74
CA GLN A 215 9.01 11.38 3.80
C GLN A 215 9.49 10.93 5.17
N ASN A 216 9.52 11.85 6.14
CA ASN A 216 9.84 11.51 7.52
C ASN A 216 8.81 10.49 8.07
N PRO A 217 9.24 9.45 8.81
CA PRO A 217 8.34 8.48 9.42
C PRO A 217 7.25 9.11 10.29
N PHE A 218 7.57 10.23 10.96
CA PHE A 218 6.62 10.96 11.79
C PHE A 218 5.76 11.97 11.03
N PHE A 219 5.71 11.96 9.69
CA PHE A 219 4.92 12.93 8.91
C PHE A 219 3.42 12.97 9.29
N CYS A 220 2.86 11.85 9.77
CA CYS A 220 1.48 11.83 10.28
C CYS A 220 1.29 12.54 11.63
N PHE A 221 2.35 12.69 12.44
CA PHE A 221 2.32 13.34 13.76
C PHE A 221 3.04 14.68 13.80
N GLN A 222 3.86 14.97 12.79
CA GLN A 222 4.27 16.33 12.52
C GLN A 222 3.01 17.04 12.07
N ASN A 223 2.42 17.79 13.00
CA ASN A 223 1.62 18.95 12.65
C ASN A 223 2.32 19.55 11.44
N ARG A 224 1.56 19.72 10.34
CA ARG A 224 1.89 20.80 9.42
C ARG A 224 1.85 22.02 10.32
N ALA A 225 2.95 22.31 11.01
CA ALA A 225 3.34 23.67 11.31
C ALA A 225 3.18 24.28 9.94
N ARG A 226 2.06 25.01 9.79
CA ARG A 226 1.84 25.90 8.67
C ARG A 226 3.23 26.44 8.44
N VAL A 227 3.78 26.18 7.25
CA VAL A 227 4.74 27.15 6.73
C VAL A 227 3.95 28.41 6.92
N GLN A 228 4.33 29.16 7.95
CA GLN A 228 3.78 30.46 8.21
C GLN A 228 4.10 31.09 6.87
N ASP A 229 3.06 31.28 6.05
CA ASP A 229 3.10 32.29 5.01
C ASP A 229 3.41 33.52 5.83
N ASP A 230 4.71 33.75 6.04
CA ASP A 230 5.21 35.04 6.32
C ASP A 230 4.76 35.81 5.07
N GLU A 231 3.61 36.45 5.22
CA GLU A 231 3.15 37.58 4.42
C GLU A 231 4.15 38.75 4.49
N ASN A 232 5.38 38.53 4.95
CA ASN A 232 6.53 39.19 4.41
C ASN A 232 6.61 38.79 2.94
N LYS A 233 5.93 39.56 2.08
CA LYS A 233 6.31 39.74 0.68
C LYS A 233 7.83 39.77 0.65
N ILE A 234 8.46 38.64 0.34
CA ILE A 234 9.90 38.56 0.20
C ILE A 234 10.13 39.48 -0.98
N ASP A 235 10.67 40.67 -0.70
CA ASP A 235 10.89 41.74 -1.64
C ASP A 235 11.79 41.17 -2.75
N PHE A 236 11.17 40.67 -3.83
CA PHE A 236 11.84 39.88 -4.87
C PHE A 236 12.93 40.70 -5.58
N GLU A 237 12.93 42.01 -5.40
CA GLU A 237 13.92 42.97 -5.91
C GLU A 237 15.20 43.06 -5.06
N LYS A 238 15.19 42.67 -3.77
CA LYS A 238 16.36 42.89 -2.88
C LYS A 238 17.37 41.75 -2.87
N THR A 239 17.04 40.60 -3.43
CA THR A 239 18.03 39.52 -3.63
C THR A 239 18.58 39.62 -5.04
N LYS A 240 19.33 40.70 -5.33
CA LYS A 240 20.12 40.74 -6.56
C LYS A 240 21.10 39.55 -6.48
N PRO A 241 21.06 38.59 -7.42
CA PRO A 241 22.17 37.65 -7.52
C PRO A 241 23.45 38.48 -7.63
N ASN A 242 24.53 38.04 -6.99
CA ASN A 242 25.81 38.73 -7.11
C ASN A 242 26.07 38.94 -8.61
N LYS A 243 26.06 40.20 -9.08
CA LYS A 243 26.21 40.61 -10.49
C LYS A 243 27.50 40.09 -11.16
N ARG A 244 28.36 39.42 -10.40
CA ARG A 244 29.63 38.86 -10.86
C ARG A 244 29.49 37.46 -11.48
N GLU A 245 28.37 36.76 -11.27
CA GLU A 245 28.20 35.36 -11.67
C GLU A 245 27.13 35.13 -12.77
N PHE A 246 26.43 36.18 -13.19
CA PHE A 246 25.37 36.11 -14.20
C PHE A 246 25.59 37.18 -15.27
N GLU A 247 25.40 36.82 -16.53
CA GLU A 247 25.41 37.79 -17.63
C GLU A 247 24.21 38.74 -17.48
N ASP A 248 24.43 40.03 -17.75
CA ASP A 248 23.37 41.03 -17.74
C ASP A 248 22.37 40.71 -18.86
N VAL A 249 21.18 40.26 -18.47
CA VAL A 249 20.07 40.02 -19.41
C VAL A 249 19.49 41.38 -19.81
N ALA A 250 19.43 41.67 -21.12
CA ALA A 250 18.89 42.92 -21.65
C ALA A 250 17.48 43.19 -21.10
N GLU A 251 17.35 44.29 -20.34
CA GLU A 251 16.12 44.71 -19.68
C GLU A 251 14.98 44.82 -20.70
N GLY A 252 13.92 44.02 -20.51
CA GLY A 252 12.66 44.11 -21.27
C GLY A 252 12.38 43.02 -22.31
N SER A 253 13.30 42.09 -22.58
CA SER A 253 13.12 41.11 -23.66
C SER A 253 12.56 39.75 -23.24
N LEU A 254 12.62 39.39 -21.96
CA LEU A 254 12.38 38.00 -21.52
C LEU A 254 11.60 37.95 -20.20
N GLU A 255 10.40 37.38 -20.25
CA GLU A 255 9.58 37.14 -19.05
C GLU A 255 10.11 35.89 -18.31
N PRO A 256 10.45 35.99 -17.00
CA PRO A 256 10.90 34.85 -16.23
C PRO A 256 9.73 33.86 -16.03
N GLY A 257 9.88 32.62 -16.49
CA GLY A 257 8.92 31.54 -16.26
C GLY A 257 9.07 30.90 -14.88
N ILE A 258 10.32 30.71 -14.41
CA ILE A 258 10.61 30.14 -13.10
C ILE A 258 11.69 30.99 -12.41
N ARG A 259 11.43 31.45 -11.19
CA ARG A 259 12.37 32.24 -10.38
C ARG A 259 12.75 31.47 -9.13
N ILE A 260 14.04 31.14 -9.01
CA ILE A 260 14.62 30.51 -7.83
C ILE A 260 15.31 31.59 -7.00
N ARG A 261 15.00 31.64 -5.69
CA ARG A 261 15.63 32.56 -4.74
C ARG A 261 16.02 31.81 -3.47
N GLY A 262 17.30 31.82 -3.12
CA GLY A 262 17.82 31.30 -1.86
C GLY A 262 17.62 29.79 -1.63
N LEU A 263 17.53 28.97 -2.69
CA LEU A 263 17.23 27.56 -2.57
C LEU A 263 18.32 26.80 -1.81
N LYS A 264 17.93 26.20 -0.68
CA LYS A 264 18.81 25.43 0.21
C LYS A 264 18.27 24.01 0.36
N LYS A 265 19.15 23.02 0.27
CA LYS A 265 18.81 21.61 0.53
C LYS A 265 19.94 20.95 1.29
N MET A 266 19.60 20.33 2.41
CA MET A 266 20.50 19.51 3.22
C MET A 266 19.97 18.08 3.30
N TYR A 267 20.87 17.10 3.26
CA TYR A 267 20.58 15.70 3.50
C TYR A 267 21.25 15.26 4.80
N ALA A 268 20.51 14.54 5.64
CA ALA A 268 21.08 13.90 6.82
C ALA A 268 21.67 12.54 6.41
N THR A 269 22.95 12.31 6.70
CA THR A 269 23.69 11.15 6.19
C THR A 269 23.51 9.89 7.06
N SER A 270 23.19 10.04 8.36
CA SER A 270 22.98 8.90 9.24
C SER A 270 21.99 9.20 10.37
N TRP A 271 21.19 8.20 10.72
CA TRP A 271 20.28 8.23 11.86
C TRP A 271 21.02 8.16 13.21
N LEU A 272 22.19 7.52 13.24
CA LEU A 272 23.03 7.34 14.43
C LEU A 272 24.05 8.46 14.63
N ARG A 273 24.48 9.12 13.55
CA ARG A 273 25.34 10.32 13.58
C ARG A 273 24.71 11.40 12.73
N LYS A 274 24.19 12.45 13.38
CA LYS A 274 23.67 13.66 12.72
C LYS A 274 24.80 14.40 11.99
N SER A 275 25.21 13.88 10.84
CA SER A 275 26.03 14.59 9.86
C SER A 275 25.11 15.10 8.77
N TYR A 276 25.23 16.39 8.44
CA TYR A 276 24.42 17.07 7.43
C TYR A 276 25.29 17.41 6.23
N VAL A 277 24.89 16.96 5.05
CA VAL A 277 25.52 17.30 3.77
C VAL A 277 24.64 18.32 3.06
N TYR A 278 25.19 19.50 2.79
CA TYR A 278 24.51 20.54 2.02
C TYR A 278 24.61 20.22 0.53
N ALA A 279 23.48 19.87 -0.09
CA ALA A 279 23.38 19.65 -1.53
C ALA A 279 23.12 20.95 -2.32
N LEU A 280 22.44 21.93 -1.71
CA LEU A 280 22.25 23.27 -2.28
C LEU A 280 22.47 24.32 -1.18
N LYS A 281 23.25 25.36 -1.49
CA LYS A 281 23.71 26.39 -0.53
C LYS A 281 23.17 27.78 -0.86
N GLY A 282 21.87 27.92 -1.11
CA GLY A 282 21.24 29.23 -1.35
C GLY A 282 21.30 29.66 -2.80
N VAL A 283 20.96 28.76 -3.72
CA VAL A 283 20.99 29.01 -5.17
C VAL A 283 19.88 29.99 -5.54
N SER A 284 20.22 31.02 -6.30
CA SER A 284 19.25 31.99 -6.86
C SER A 284 19.52 32.15 -8.35
N MET A 285 18.53 31.85 -9.20
CA MET A 285 18.61 32.05 -10.65
C MET A 285 17.22 32.26 -11.23
N ASP A 286 17.15 32.86 -12.42
CA ASP A 286 15.93 33.05 -13.18
C ASP A 286 15.98 32.21 -14.47
N PHE A 287 14.89 31.49 -14.76
CA PHE A 287 14.67 30.79 -16.03
C PHE A 287 13.66 31.58 -16.84
N TYR A 288 14.04 31.94 -18.06
CA TYR A 288 13.20 32.74 -18.94
C TYR A 288 12.34 31.88 -19.85
N LYS A 289 11.14 32.37 -20.16
CA LYS A 289 10.27 31.75 -21.17
C LYS A 289 10.98 31.74 -22.52
N SER A 290 10.73 30.69 -23.31
CA SER A 290 11.27 30.53 -24.66
C SER A 290 12.81 30.47 -24.78
N GLN A 291 13.52 30.18 -23.68
CA GLN A 291 14.96 29.91 -23.70
C GLN A 291 15.27 28.47 -23.31
N ILE A 292 16.20 27.84 -24.03
CA ILE A 292 16.78 26.56 -23.64
C ILE A 292 17.88 26.85 -22.62
N THR A 293 17.66 26.44 -21.37
CA THR A 293 18.65 26.58 -20.29
C THR A 293 19.30 25.23 -20.01
N ALA A 294 20.64 25.17 -20.04
CA ALA A 294 21.39 23.96 -19.71
C ALA A 294 22.05 24.11 -18.33
N LEU A 295 21.86 23.11 -17.45
CA LEU A 295 22.49 23.08 -16.13
C LEU A 295 23.75 22.19 -16.17
N LEU A 296 24.93 22.81 -16.16
CA LEU A 296 26.22 22.13 -16.27
C LEU A 296 27.04 22.26 -14.97
N GLY A 297 27.92 21.28 -14.70
CA GLY A 297 28.78 21.27 -13.51
C GLY A 297 29.34 19.89 -13.21
N HIS A 298 30.25 19.77 -12.23
CA HIS A 298 30.84 18.50 -11.84
C HIS A 298 29.84 17.53 -11.18
N ASN A 299 30.18 16.23 -11.11
CA ASN A 299 29.39 15.25 -10.38
C ASN A 299 29.35 15.62 -8.89
N GLY A 300 28.15 15.60 -8.29
CA GLY A 300 27.94 16.02 -6.89
C GLY A 300 27.69 17.52 -6.68
N ALA A 301 27.66 18.36 -7.73
CA ALA A 301 27.36 19.79 -7.62
C ALA A 301 25.91 20.14 -7.22
N GLY A 302 25.02 19.14 -7.05
CA GLY A 302 23.62 19.37 -6.68
C GLY A 302 22.66 19.59 -7.86
N LYS A 303 23.11 19.41 -9.11
CA LYS A 303 22.30 19.55 -10.34
C LYS A 303 20.97 18.78 -10.30
N THR A 304 21.04 17.46 -10.08
CA THR A 304 19.87 16.59 -10.00
C THR A 304 18.99 16.93 -8.80
N THR A 305 19.59 17.36 -7.69
CA THR A 305 18.86 17.81 -6.50
C THR A 305 18.04 19.06 -6.77
N MET A 306 18.59 20.03 -7.52
CA MET A 306 17.85 21.24 -7.91
C MET A 306 16.67 20.88 -8.81
N MET A 307 16.91 20.07 -9.85
CA MET A 307 15.84 19.64 -10.76
C MET A 307 14.75 18.85 -10.04
N SER A 308 15.11 17.99 -9.08
CA SER A 308 14.14 17.22 -8.27
C SER A 308 13.27 18.08 -7.34
N ILE A 309 13.66 19.32 -7.06
CA ILE A 309 12.85 20.26 -6.26
C ILE A 309 11.92 21.07 -7.18
N LEU A 310 12.32 21.30 -8.43
CA LEU A 310 11.53 22.03 -9.42
C LEU A 310 10.45 21.16 -10.07
N SER A 311 10.66 19.85 -10.11
CA SER A 311 9.68 18.83 -10.53
C SER A 311 8.66 18.54 -9.44
#